data_AF-A0AAU7JGW3-F1
#
_entry.id   AF-A0AAU7JGW3-F1
#
_cell.length_a   1.000
_cell.length_b   1.000
_cell.length_c   1.000
_cell.angle_alpha   90.00
_cell.angle_beta   90.00
_cell.angle_gamma   90.00
#
_symmetry.space_group_name_H-M   'P 1'
#
loop_
_entity.id
_entity.type
_entity.pdbx_description
1 polymer ?
#
loop_
_entity_poly.entity_id
_entity_poly.type
_entity_poly.pdbx_seq_one_letter_code
_entity_poly.pdbx_strand_id
1 'polypeptide(L)'
;MGAWQAGATPPPALAVEDPKNLHHWSPWVRAAVFDAEVMSRLGFGTEGASKHVMRVWHLEIQPQAGSPPTATYQPLVSLKRPTEAIFLKQLNLVNDHADLRPDRASEILEQMSNPGAFFSSIVFLHPDRNPYTMELIATALRLANVVEMRVKHALACRRPVELSPKIQPMVLTPAHGSLPSGHATEAFASAAVLWTLLRTAHPTHYGKEVFGQMLMRTAARIAINRTVAGVHFPVDSVAGAMLGLTLGHYFARRCAALNGYEAWSFDGSAYPAKADFNWHTLFDTTLPQQIAAAPYVVSAGAQPLASSSPALEWLWTRALKEWS
;
A
#
# COMPACT_ATOMS: atom_id res chain seq x y z
N MET A 1 -11.48 9.78 -51.50
CA MET A 1 -12.22 9.80 -50.23
C MET A 1 -13.68 10.04 -50.57
N GLY A 2 -14.60 9.18 -50.09
CA GLY A 2 -16.03 9.32 -50.37
C GLY A 2 -16.62 10.59 -49.75
N ALA A 3 -17.78 11.04 -50.25
CA ALA A 3 -18.50 12.16 -49.67
C ALA A 3 -18.93 11.82 -48.23
N TRP A 4 -18.63 12.72 -47.29
CA TRP A 4 -19.08 12.60 -45.91
C TRP A 4 -20.62 12.56 -45.84
N GLN A 5 -21.18 11.68 -45.01
CA GLN A 5 -22.61 11.61 -44.71
C GLN A 5 -22.82 11.62 -43.20
N ALA A 6 -23.81 12.38 -42.74
CA ALA A 6 -24.22 12.36 -41.34
C ALA A 6 -24.91 11.02 -41.00
N GLY A 7 -24.61 10.46 -39.84
CA GLY A 7 -25.29 9.26 -39.34
C GLY A 7 -26.78 9.53 -39.09
N ALA A 8 -27.66 8.69 -39.63
CA ALA A 8 -29.11 8.90 -39.57
C ALA A 8 -29.76 8.55 -38.22
N THR A 9 -29.09 7.75 -37.37
CA THR A 9 -29.63 7.36 -36.05
C THR A 9 -28.47 7.17 -35.06
N PRO A 10 -28.46 7.86 -33.92
CA PRO A 10 -27.43 7.66 -32.91
C PRO A 10 -27.61 6.29 -32.22
N PRO A 11 -26.53 5.65 -31.75
CA PRO A 11 -26.64 4.48 -30.87
C PRO A 11 -27.35 4.86 -29.56
N PRO A 12 -27.92 3.88 -28.83
CA PRO A 12 -28.51 4.11 -27.53
C PRO A 12 -27.52 4.78 -26.57
N ALA A 13 -28.02 5.70 -25.73
CA ALA A 13 -27.21 6.31 -24.68
C ALA A 13 -26.70 5.25 -23.70
N LEU A 14 -25.45 5.40 -23.27
CA LEU A 14 -24.88 4.57 -22.20
C LEU A 14 -25.61 4.87 -20.88
N ALA A 15 -25.78 3.84 -20.05
CA ALA A 15 -26.41 3.99 -18.73
C ALA A 15 -25.52 4.84 -17.81
N VAL A 16 -26.15 5.72 -17.03
CA VAL A 16 -25.49 6.62 -16.07
C VAL A 16 -24.89 5.80 -14.93
N GLU A 17 -23.63 6.06 -14.56
CA GLU A 17 -22.91 5.38 -13.48
C GLU A 17 -22.89 3.84 -13.57
N ASP A 18 -23.03 3.26 -14.78
CA ASP A 18 -22.91 1.81 -14.98
C ASP A 18 -21.42 1.41 -15.10
N PRO A 19 -20.88 0.56 -14.20
CA PRO A 19 -19.50 0.10 -14.26
C PRO A 19 -19.15 -0.65 -15.55
N LYS A 20 -20.12 -1.17 -16.31
CA LYS A 20 -19.87 -1.75 -17.65
C LYS A 20 -19.24 -0.76 -18.61
N ASN A 21 -19.50 0.54 -18.43
CA ASN A 21 -18.90 1.59 -19.25
C ASN A 21 -17.36 1.61 -19.16
N LEU A 22 -16.77 1.12 -18.06
CA LEU A 22 -15.31 1.05 -17.86
C LEU A 22 -14.61 0.21 -18.95
N HIS A 23 -15.31 -0.70 -19.60
CA HIS A 23 -14.79 -1.47 -20.74
C HIS A 23 -14.50 -0.60 -21.97
N HIS A 24 -15.21 0.52 -22.14
CA HIS A 24 -15.01 1.44 -23.25
C HIS A 24 -13.87 2.43 -23.00
N TRP A 25 -13.47 2.60 -21.74
CA TRP A 25 -12.46 3.59 -21.36
C TRP A 25 -11.05 3.06 -21.59
N SER A 26 -10.13 3.99 -21.88
CA SER A 26 -8.70 3.65 -21.92
C SER A 26 -8.17 3.43 -20.50
N PRO A 27 -7.01 2.74 -20.34
CA PRO A 27 -6.46 2.43 -19.02
C PRO A 27 -6.24 3.67 -18.12
N TRP A 28 -5.80 4.79 -18.68
CA TRP A 28 -5.55 6.00 -17.89
C TRP A 28 -6.86 6.65 -17.39
N VAL A 29 -7.95 6.57 -18.16
CA VAL A 29 -9.27 7.05 -17.72
C VAL A 29 -9.81 6.18 -16.59
N ARG A 30 -9.68 4.85 -16.72
CA ARG A 30 -10.02 3.92 -15.63
C ARG A 30 -9.22 4.22 -14.37
N ALA A 31 -7.91 4.41 -14.50
CA ALA A 31 -7.04 4.76 -13.36
C ALA A 31 -7.52 6.02 -12.64
N ALA A 32 -7.91 7.08 -13.37
CA ALA A 32 -8.43 8.30 -12.79
C ALA A 32 -9.75 8.07 -12.02
N VAL A 33 -10.65 7.22 -12.55
CA VAL A 33 -11.89 6.83 -11.86
C VAL A 33 -11.57 6.06 -10.57
N PHE A 34 -10.69 5.06 -10.64
CA PHE A 34 -10.31 4.28 -9.45
C PHE A 34 -9.61 5.13 -8.39
N ASP A 35 -8.78 6.10 -8.81
CA ASP A 35 -8.13 7.04 -7.90
C ASP A 35 -9.16 7.94 -7.21
N ALA A 36 -10.16 8.44 -7.94
CA ALA A 36 -11.26 9.21 -7.34
C ALA A 36 -12.04 8.37 -6.30
N GLU A 37 -12.35 7.12 -6.63
CA GLU A 37 -13.05 6.19 -5.72
C GLU A 37 -12.25 5.92 -4.44
N VAL A 38 -10.93 5.82 -4.55
CA VAL A 38 -10.07 5.52 -3.40
C VAL A 38 -9.77 6.77 -2.58
N MET A 39 -9.28 7.84 -3.22
CA MET A 39 -8.74 9.01 -2.55
C MET A 39 -9.82 9.93 -1.95
N SER A 40 -11.00 10.01 -2.58
CA SER A 40 -12.13 10.80 -2.04
C SER A 40 -12.63 10.28 -0.69
N ARG A 41 -12.20 9.06 -0.29
CA ARG A 41 -12.64 8.38 0.93
C ARG A 41 -11.60 8.36 2.04
N LEU A 42 -10.62 9.25 2.00
CA LEU A 42 -9.56 9.35 3.00
C LEU A 42 -9.63 10.68 3.77
N GLY A 43 -9.45 10.58 5.08
CA GLY A 43 -9.25 11.71 5.99
C GLY A 43 -7.89 11.67 6.65
N PHE A 44 -7.35 12.83 7.01
CA PHE A 44 -6.01 12.98 7.57
C PHE A 44 -5.97 13.99 8.70
N GLY A 45 -5.26 13.70 9.79
CA GLY A 45 -5.22 14.61 10.94
C GLY A 45 -4.18 14.23 11.98
N THR A 46 -3.70 15.26 12.68
CA THR A 46 -2.68 15.13 13.73
C THR A 46 -3.32 15.38 15.09
N GLU A 47 -2.92 14.64 16.12
CA GLU A 47 -3.37 14.91 17.49
C GLU A 47 -2.54 16.00 18.18
N GLY A 48 -2.55 17.21 17.62
CA GLY A 48 -1.73 18.33 18.10
C GLY A 48 -0.22 18.11 17.90
N ALA A 49 0.54 19.20 17.85
CA ALA A 49 1.97 19.15 17.50
C ALA A 49 2.82 18.33 18.48
N SER A 50 2.43 18.26 19.76
CA SER A 50 3.21 17.62 20.84
C SER A 50 3.10 16.11 20.90
N LYS A 51 2.07 15.49 20.29
CA LYS A 51 1.89 14.03 20.37
C LYS A 51 2.64 13.27 19.29
N HIS A 52 3.05 13.93 18.21
CA HIS A 52 3.74 13.32 17.07
C HIS A 52 2.99 12.10 16.50
N VAL A 53 1.65 12.18 16.46
CA VAL A 53 0.76 11.16 15.92
C VAL A 53 0.07 11.68 14.67
N MET A 54 0.10 10.86 13.61
CA MET A 54 -0.69 11.04 12.41
C MET A 54 -1.77 9.97 12.35
N ARG A 55 -3.01 10.37 12.09
CA ARG A 55 -4.15 9.50 11.87
C ARG A 55 -4.66 9.60 10.45
N VAL A 56 -5.05 8.45 9.92
CA VAL A 56 -5.72 8.27 8.64
C VAL A 56 -7.08 7.65 8.93
N TRP A 57 -8.11 8.16 8.28
CA TRP A 57 -9.49 7.67 8.41
C TRP A 57 -10.06 7.31 7.05
N HIS A 58 -11.01 6.37 7.04
CA HIS A 58 -11.93 6.17 5.94
C HIS A 58 -13.13 7.11 6.10
N LEU A 59 -13.52 7.82 5.05
CA LEU A 59 -14.77 8.59 5.00
C LEU A 59 -15.90 7.69 4.51
N GLU A 60 -16.72 7.24 5.45
CA GLU A 60 -17.97 6.56 5.15
C GLU A 60 -18.99 7.58 4.66
N ILE A 61 -19.69 7.28 3.57
CA ILE A 61 -20.71 8.18 3.01
C ILE A 61 -22.00 7.40 2.85
N GLN A 62 -23.08 7.91 3.46
CA GLN A 62 -24.41 7.34 3.34
C GLN A 62 -25.25 8.21 2.40
N PRO A 63 -25.65 7.69 1.22
CA PRO A 63 -26.51 8.41 0.29
C PRO A 63 -27.84 8.80 0.95
N GLN A 64 -28.34 9.98 0.61
CA GLN A 64 -29.66 10.46 1.02
C GLN A 64 -30.43 10.94 -0.21
N ALA A 65 -31.65 10.43 -0.40
CA ALA A 65 -32.47 10.84 -1.54
C ALA A 65 -32.82 12.33 -1.43
N GLY A 66 -32.45 13.11 -2.45
CA GLY A 66 -32.79 14.54 -2.52
C GLY A 66 -32.00 15.45 -1.57
N SER A 67 -30.91 14.99 -0.94
CA SER A 67 -30.04 15.80 -0.08
C SER A 67 -28.57 15.38 -0.22
N PRO A 68 -27.61 16.26 0.12
CA PRO A 68 -26.20 15.87 0.21
C PRO A 68 -26.05 14.67 1.15
N PRO A 69 -25.15 13.73 0.86
CA PRO A 69 -24.99 12.55 1.70
C PRO A 69 -24.37 12.92 3.06
N THR A 70 -24.63 12.09 4.07
CA THR A 70 -23.93 12.21 5.36
C THR A 70 -22.56 11.55 5.27
N ALA A 71 -21.58 12.11 5.99
CA ALA A 71 -20.21 11.63 5.95
C ALA A 71 -19.64 11.48 7.36
N THR A 72 -19.08 10.30 7.66
CA THR A 72 -18.53 9.95 8.98
C THR A 72 -17.15 9.34 8.83
N TYR A 73 -16.17 9.83 9.58
CA TYR A 73 -14.83 9.26 9.57
C TYR A 73 -14.73 8.04 10.49
N GLN A 74 -14.24 6.93 9.93
CA GLN A 74 -13.90 5.70 10.64
C GLN A 74 -12.37 5.55 10.71
N PRO A 75 -11.79 5.16 11.86
CA PRO A 75 -10.35 4.92 11.98
C PRO A 75 -9.81 4.00 10.88
N LEU A 76 -8.64 4.29 10.31
CA LEU A 76 -7.98 3.38 9.36
C LEU A 76 -6.58 3.04 9.86
N VAL A 77 -5.73 4.05 10.04
CA VAL A 77 -4.37 3.86 10.57
C VAL A 77 -4.02 4.97 11.57
N SER A 78 -3.25 4.63 12.60
CA SER A 78 -2.56 5.59 13.46
C SER A 78 -1.06 5.31 13.46
N LEU A 79 -0.23 6.32 13.23
CA LEU A 79 1.23 6.21 13.32
C LEU A 79 1.78 7.26 14.28
N LYS A 80 2.48 6.80 15.30
CA LYS A 80 3.27 7.64 16.20
C LYS A 80 4.74 7.54 15.87
N ARG A 81 5.39 8.69 15.78
CA ARG A 81 6.83 8.83 15.49
C ARG A 81 7.71 8.17 16.58
N PRO A 82 8.81 7.46 16.20
CA PRO A 82 9.86 7.06 17.12
C PRO A 82 10.61 8.23 17.74
N THR A 83 11.15 8.03 18.94
CA THR A 83 11.97 9.05 19.61
C THR A 83 13.31 9.22 18.88
N GLU A 84 13.92 10.41 18.97
CA GLU A 84 15.25 10.66 18.38
C GLU A 84 16.31 9.71 18.92
N ALA A 85 16.18 9.27 20.18
CA ALA A 85 17.07 8.28 20.78
C ALA A 85 16.97 6.90 20.11
N ILE A 86 15.80 6.52 19.59
CA ILE A 86 15.64 5.29 18.80
C ILE A 86 16.36 5.46 17.46
N PHE A 87 16.13 6.57 16.74
CA PHE A 87 16.81 6.82 15.46
C PHE A 87 18.34 6.83 15.60
N LEU A 88 18.87 7.53 16.61
CA LEU A 88 20.32 7.57 16.86
C LEU A 88 20.91 6.19 17.14
N LYS A 89 20.21 5.35 17.92
CA LYS A 89 20.66 3.97 18.19
C LYS A 89 20.61 3.09 16.95
N GLN A 90 19.61 3.28 16.08
CA GLN A 90 19.48 2.50 14.85
C GLN A 90 20.49 2.89 13.75
N LEU A 91 21.24 3.99 13.88
CA LEU A 91 22.35 4.28 12.97
C LEU A 91 23.39 3.15 12.95
N ASN A 92 23.59 2.45 14.07
CA ASN A 92 24.47 1.28 14.12
C ASN A 92 23.95 0.18 13.18
N LEU A 93 22.65 -0.13 13.21
CA LEU A 93 22.06 -1.12 12.30
C LEU A 93 22.20 -0.70 10.84
N VAL A 94 21.95 0.58 10.52
CA VAL A 94 22.12 1.09 9.14
C VAL A 94 23.59 0.97 8.68
N ASN A 95 24.54 1.23 9.58
CA ASN A 95 25.97 1.06 9.31
C ASN A 95 26.34 -0.42 9.13
N ASP A 96 25.85 -1.31 9.99
CA ASP A 96 26.13 -2.75 9.92
C ASP A 96 25.57 -3.37 8.63
N HIS A 97 24.39 -2.92 8.18
CA HIS A 97 23.82 -3.32 6.89
C HIS A 97 24.63 -2.81 5.68
N ALA A 98 25.56 -1.86 5.85
CA ALA A 98 26.41 -1.37 4.77
C ALA A 98 27.35 -2.46 4.21
N ASP A 99 27.67 -3.48 5.00
CA ASP A 99 28.50 -4.61 4.55
C ASP A 99 27.82 -5.43 3.43
N LEU A 100 26.48 -5.35 3.34
CA LEU A 100 25.71 -6.05 2.30
C LEU A 100 25.66 -5.29 0.97
N ARG A 101 26.17 -4.06 0.89
CA ARG A 101 26.06 -3.22 -0.31
C ARG A 101 26.67 -3.85 -1.56
N PRO A 102 27.86 -4.48 -1.53
CA PRO A 102 28.43 -5.11 -2.73
C PRO A 102 27.50 -6.18 -3.33
N ASP A 103 26.84 -6.98 -2.48
CA ASP A 103 25.96 -8.06 -2.91
C ASP A 103 24.56 -7.59 -3.30
N ARG A 104 24.11 -6.44 -2.78
CA ARG A 104 22.74 -5.95 -2.95
C ARG A 104 22.60 -4.76 -3.90
N ALA A 105 23.70 -4.18 -4.36
CA ALA A 105 23.67 -2.95 -5.16
C ALA A 105 22.77 -3.06 -6.40
N SER A 106 22.93 -4.08 -7.24
CA SER A 106 22.12 -4.26 -8.45
C SER A 106 20.64 -4.41 -8.15
N GLU A 107 20.30 -5.24 -7.15
CA GLU A 107 18.93 -5.44 -6.68
C GLU A 107 18.34 -4.14 -6.14
N ILE A 108 19.11 -3.34 -5.38
CA ILE A 108 18.67 -2.07 -4.82
C ILE A 108 18.36 -1.05 -5.92
N LEU A 109 19.22 -0.96 -6.94
CA LEU A 109 19.08 -0.03 -8.07
C LEU A 109 17.84 -0.37 -8.90
N GLU A 110 17.60 -1.65 -9.18
CA GLU A 110 16.38 -2.08 -9.89
C GLU A 110 15.10 -1.73 -9.11
N GLN A 111 15.15 -1.93 -7.80
CA GLN A 111 14.06 -1.59 -6.87
C GLN A 111 13.83 -0.09 -6.66
N MET A 112 14.63 0.81 -7.26
CA MET A 112 14.35 2.26 -7.19
C MET A 112 13.12 2.65 -8.01
N SER A 113 12.74 1.81 -8.96
CA SER A 113 11.50 1.92 -9.73
C SER A 113 10.41 1.00 -9.15
N ASN A 114 9.20 1.03 -9.72
CA ASN A 114 8.08 0.22 -9.23
C ASN A 114 8.49 -1.26 -9.08
N PRO A 115 8.37 -1.88 -7.88
CA PRO A 115 8.82 -3.25 -7.63
C PRO A 115 8.00 -4.34 -8.32
N GLY A 116 7.06 -3.98 -9.21
CA GLY A 116 6.19 -4.91 -9.93
C GLY A 116 6.90 -6.08 -10.61
N ALA A 117 8.12 -5.89 -11.12
CA ALA A 117 8.91 -6.96 -11.73
C ALA A 117 9.25 -8.10 -10.75
N PHE A 118 9.56 -7.76 -9.48
CA PHE A 118 9.88 -8.76 -8.46
C PHE A 118 8.65 -9.62 -8.12
N PHE A 119 7.48 -9.01 -7.98
CA PHE A 119 6.23 -9.75 -7.79
C PHE A 119 5.86 -10.58 -9.03
N SER A 120 6.09 -10.04 -10.23
CA SER A 120 5.85 -10.74 -11.49
C SER A 120 6.66 -12.02 -11.60
N SER A 121 7.89 -12.04 -11.09
CA SER A 121 8.74 -13.26 -11.08
C SER A 121 8.20 -14.40 -10.21
N ILE A 122 7.28 -14.12 -9.27
CA ILE A 122 6.69 -15.14 -8.38
C ILE A 122 5.44 -15.75 -8.99
N VAL A 123 4.53 -14.91 -9.48
CA VAL A 123 3.18 -15.33 -9.89
C VAL A 123 2.92 -15.19 -11.40
N PHE A 124 3.96 -14.89 -12.18
CA PHE A 124 3.90 -14.67 -13.62
C PHE A 124 2.87 -13.61 -14.05
N LEU A 125 2.92 -12.43 -13.39
CA LEU A 125 2.15 -11.27 -13.84
C LEU A 125 2.67 -10.81 -15.20
N HIS A 126 1.78 -10.71 -16.17
CA HIS A 126 2.11 -10.25 -17.52
C HIS A 126 1.06 -9.27 -18.04
N PRO A 127 1.42 -8.12 -18.65
CA PRO A 127 0.45 -7.14 -19.15
C PRO A 127 -0.61 -7.72 -20.09
N ASP A 128 -0.24 -8.68 -20.94
CA ASP A 128 -1.18 -9.32 -21.89
C ASP A 128 -2.08 -10.38 -21.25
N ARG A 129 -1.72 -10.91 -20.06
CA ARG A 129 -2.48 -11.97 -19.38
C ARG A 129 -3.26 -11.46 -18.19
N ASN A 130 -2.72 -10.44 -17.51
CA ASN A 130 -3.23 -9.91 -16.25
C ASN A 130 -3.38 -8.37 -16.28
N PRO A 131 -3.92 -7.75 -17.35
CA PRO A 131 -4.03 -6.29 -17.43
C PRO A 131 -4.82 -5.68 -16.27
N TYR A 132 -5.91 -6.31 -15.81
CA TYR A 132 -6.74 -5.80 -14.72
C TYR A 132 -6.10 -6.05 -13.35
N THR A 133 -5.39 -7.15 -13.14
CA THR A 133 -4.57 -7.34 -11.94
C THR A 133 -3.47 -6.28 -11.84
N MET A 134 -2.86 -5.91 -12.97
CA MET A 134 -1.86 -4.82 -13.01
C MET A 134 -2.49 -3.46 -12.70
N GLU A 135 -3.68 -3.16 -13.23
CA GLU A 135 -4.45 -1.95 -12.88
C GLU A 135 -4.84 -1.93 -11.38
N LEU A 136 -5.21 -3.07 -10.82
CA LEU A 136 -5.53 -3.23 -9.39
C LEU A 136 -4.32 -2.92 -8.51
N ILE A 137 -3.15 -3.52 -8.80
CA ILE A 137 -1.91 -3.26 -8.05
C ILE A 137 -1.49 -1.79 -8.21
N ALA A 138 -1.56 -1.25 -9.43
CA ALA A 138 -1.20 0.14 -9.68
C ALA A 138 -2.08 1.11 -8.86
N THR A 139 -3.37 0.80 -8.71
CA THR A 139 -4.30 1.59 -7.87
C THR A 139 -3.94 1.48 -6.39
N ALA A 140 -3.60 0.28 -5.90
CA ALA A 140 -3.13 0.09 -4.52
C ALA A 140 -1.82 0.86 -4.25
N LEU A 141 -0.91 0.90 -5.22
CA LEU A 141 0.34 1.66 -5.13
C LEU A 141 0.10 3.17 -5.09
N ARG A 142 -0.82 3.71 -5.92
CA ARG A 142 -1.18 5.14 -5.86
C ARG A 142 -1.85 5.51 -4.55
N LEU A 143 -2.70 4.63 -4.00
CA LEU A 143 -3.23 4.78 -2.63
C LEU A 143 -2.11 4.83 -1.59
N ALA A 144 -1.20 3.84 -1.60
CA ALA A 144 -0.08 3.78 -0.67
C ALA A 144 0.76 5.05 -0.73
N ASN A 145 1.09 5.51 -1.94
CA ASN A 145 1.89 6.70 -2.19
C ASN A 145 1.26 7.97 -1.61
N VAL A 146 -0.04 8.21 -1.87
CA VAL A 146 -0.75 9.38 -1.31
C VAL A 146 -0.74 9.36 0.22
N VAL A 147 -1.03 8.20 0.82
CA VAL A 147 -1.09 8.06 2.27
C VAL A 147 0.29 8.24 2.90
N GLU A 148 1.32 7.56 2.40
CA GLU A 148 2.65 7.64 3.00
C GLU A 148 3.28 9.03 2.85
N MET A 149 3.06 9.73 1.73
CA MET A 149 3.59 11.09 1.56
C MET A 149 2.93 12.05 2.54
N ARG A 150 1.62 11.89 2.75
CA ARG A 150 0.87 12.69 3.73
C ARG A 150 1.32 12.40 5.17
N VAL A 151 1.65 11.14 5.48
CA VAL A 151 2.20 10.74 6.80
C VAL A 151 3.62 11.27 6.99
N LYS A 152 4.50 11.15 5.99
CA LYS A 152 5.88 11.67 6.01
C LYS A 152 5.89 13.17 6.27
N HIS A 153 5.02 13.91 5.59
CA HIS A 153 4.86 15.34 5.81
C HIS A 153 4.45 15.65 7.26
N ALA A 154 3.49 14.91 7.81
CA ALA A 154 2.99 15.14 9.17
C ALA A 154 4.00 14.78 10.27
N LEU A 155 4.74 13.68 10.11
CA LEU A 155 5.66 13.17 11.14
C LEU A 155 7.08 13.74 11.02
N ALA A 156 7.47 14.25 9.85
CA ALA A 156 8.69 15.03 9.60
C ALA A 156 9.96 14.41 10.23
N CYS A 157 10.16 13.11 10.05
CA CYS A 157 11.33 12.39 10.58
C CYS A 157 12.54 12.55 9.66
N ARG A 158 13.71 12.83 10.24
CA ARG A 158 14.99 12.92 9.52
C ARG A 158 15.43 11.56 8.96
N ARG A 159 16.19 11.58 7.87
CA ARG A 159 16.85 10.42 7.25
C ARG A 159 18.16 10.05 7.98
N PRO A 160 18.68 8.82 7.83
CA PRO A 160 19.95 8.42 8.44
C PRO A 160 21.12 9.36 8.15
N VAL A 161 21.28 9.81 6.89
CA VAL A 161 22.38 10.70 6.47
C VAL A 161 22.33 12.08 7.14
N GLU A 162 21.15 12.55 7.52
CA GLU A 162 20.99 13.83 8.23
C GLU A 162 21.41 13.75 9.70
N LEU A 163 21.42 12.56 10.29
CA LEU A 163 21.90 12.34 11.66
C LEU A 163 23.39 11.99 11.71
N SER A 164 23.91 11.33 10.67
CA SER A 164 25.33 11.03 10.55
C SER A 164 25.75 10.98 9.08
N PRO A 165 26.65 11.88 8.63
CA PRO A 165 27.17 11.84 7.26
C PRO A 165 28.02 10.59 6.98
N LYS A 166 28.43 9.86 8.03
CA LYS A 166 29.19 8.60 7.89
C LYS A 166 28.37 7.45 7.30
N ILE A 167 27.03 7.57 7.26
CA ILE A 167 26.18 6.54 6.64
C ILE A 167 26.48 6.38 5.15
N GLN A 168 26.84 7.47 4.44
CA GLN A 168 27.17 7.48 3.01
C GLN A 168 26.20 6.61 2.17
N PRO A 169 24.91 7.01 2.03
CA PRO A 169 23.92 6.24 1.29
C PRO A 169 24.37 5.95 -0.15
N MET A 170 24.04 4.76 -0.67
CA MET A 170 24.48 4.36 -2.03
C MET A 170 23.66 5.01 -3.15
N VAL A 171 22.50 5.58 -2.83
CA VAL A 171 21.60 6.26 -3.75
C VAL A 171 21.32 7.67 -3.21
N LEU A 172 20.92 8.57 -4.11
CA LEU A 172 20.50 9.90 -3.71
C LEU A 172 19.35 9.81 -2.69
N THR A 173 19.59 10.34 -1.50
CA THR A 173 18.57 10.33 -0.44
C THR A 173 17.40 11.23 -0.86
N PRO A 174 16.15 10.71 -0.88
CA PRO A 174 15.01 11.53 -1.26
C PRO A 174 14.78 12.71 -0.31
N ALA A 175 14.39 13.87 -0.85
CA ALA A 175 14.17 15.12 -0.12
C ALA A 175 12.82 15.18 0.62
N HIS A 176 12.45 14.10 1.33
CA HIS A 176 11.25 14.01 2.15
C HIS A 176 11.46 13.09 3.36
N GLY A 177 10.55 13.17 4.33
CA GLY A 177 10.65 12.47 5.62
C GLY A 177 10.90 10.95 5.51
N SER A 178 11.58 10.40 6.52
CA SER A 178 11.97 8.98 6.56
C SER A 178 10.80 8.05 6.89
N LEU A 179 9.93 8.43 7.82
CA LEU A 179 8.88 7.57 8.35
C LEU A 179 7.53 7.80 7.66
N PRO A 180 6.82 6.75 7.22
CA PRO A 180 7.25 5.34 7.08
C PRO A 180 8.15 5.11 5.86
N SER A 181 8.80 3.95 5.75
CA SER A 181 9.56 3.57 4.54
C SER A 181 8.62 3.37 3.36
N GLY A 182 8.86 4.11 2.27
CA GLY A 182 7.91 4.16 1.16
C GLY A 182 7.82 2.86 0.38
N HIS A 183 8.98 2.35 -0.04
CA HIS A 183 9.06 1.07 -0.73
C HIS A 183 8.57 -0.09 0.15
N ALA A 184 8.70 0.00 1.49
CA ALA A 184 8.10 -0.99 2.37
C ALA A 184 6.57 -0.93 2.31
N THR A 185 5.96 0.25 2.41
CA THR A 185 4.51 0.43 2.26
C THR A 185 4.01 -0.13 0.94
N GLU A 186 4.62 0.27 -0.17
CA GLU A 186 4.23 -0.11 -1.53
C GLU A 186 4.38 -1.61 -1.77
N ALA A 187 5.49 -2.21 -1.32
CA ALA A 187 5.74 -3.63 -1.49
C ALA A 187 4.81 -4.50 -0.63
N PHE A 188 4.57 -4.13 0.63
CA PHE A 188 3.64 -4.87 1.48
C PHE A 188 2.18 -4.69 1.07
N ALA A 189 1.78 -3.52 0.56
CA ALA A 189 0.46 -3.31 -0.03
C ALA A 189 0.27 -4.19 -1.28
N SER A 190 1.26 -4.23 -2.18
CA SER A 190 1.22 -5.08 -3.37
C SER A 190 1.13 -6.56 -3.02
N ALA A 191 1.96 -7.03 -2.07
CA ALA A 191 1.94 -8.40 -1.60
C ALA A 191 0.60 -8.78 -0.97
N ALA A 192 0.03 -7.90 -0.14
CA ALA A 192 -1.27 -8.11 0.49
C ALA A 192 -2.42 -8.20 -0.53
N VAL A 193 -2.48 -7.26 -1.49
CA VAL A 193 -3.53 -7.24 -2.52
C VAL A 193 -3.43 -8.48 -3.41
N LEU A 194 -2.23 -8.80 -3.89
CA LEU A 194 -1.99 -10.00 -4.71
C LEU A 194 -2.35 -11.27 -3.95
N TRP A 195 -1.89 -11.40 -2.71
CA TRP A 195 -2.18 -12.60 -1.93
C TRP A 195 -3.67 -12.76 -1.65
N THR A 196 -4.36 -11.66 -1.32
CA THR A 196 -5.82 -11.66 -1.15
C THR A 196 -6.53 -12.09 -2.44
N LEU A 197 -6.15 -11.52 -3.59
CA LEU A 197 -6.74 -11.85 -4.89
C LEU A 197 -6.55 -13.33 -5.24
N LEU A 198 -5.32 -13.85 -5.12
CA LEU A 198 -5.00 -15.26 -5.42
C LEU A 198 -5.71 -16.21 -4.47
N ARG A 199 -5.85 -15.84 -3.19
CA ARG A 199 -6.64 -16.62 -2.22
C ARG A 199 -8.12 -16.64 -2.56
N THR A 200 -8.67 -15.57 -3.12
CA THR A 200 -10.08 -15.54 -3.55
C THR A 200 -10.29 -16.27 -4.88
N ALA A 201 -9.37 -16.14 -5.84
CA ALA A 201 -9.47 -16.81 -7.14
C ALA A 201 -9.18 -18.32 -7.08
N HIS A 202 -8.40 -18.77 -6.09
CA HIS A 202 -7.98 -20.17 -5.93
C HIS A 202 -7.33 -20.80 -7.17
N PRO A 203 -6.35 -20.16 -7.85
CA PRO A 203 -5.68 -20.75 -8.99
C PRO A 203 -4.89 -22.00 -8.56
N THR A 204 -4.86 -23.02 -9.42
CA THR A 204 -4.28 -24.35 -9.12
C THR A 204 -2.84 -24.31 -8.60
N HIS A 205 -2.02 -23.41 -9.15
CA HIS A 205 -0.62 -23.28 -8.76
C HIS A 205 -0.41 -22.20 -7.69
N TYR A 206 -0.87 -20.98 -7.96
CA TYR A 206 -0.53 -19.78 -7.18
C TYR A 206 -1.37 -19.59 -5.90
N GLY A 207 -2.42 -20.39 -5.68
CA GLY A 207 -3.29 -20.28 -4.49
C GLY A 207 -2.72 -20.95 -3.22
N LYS A 208 -1.57 -21.62 -3.33
CA LYS A 208 -0.92 -22.33 -2.21
C LYS A 208 -0.20 -21.34 -1.29
N GLU A 209 -0.23 -21.61 0.02
CA GLU A 209 0.33 -20.72 1.06
C GLU A 209 1.79 -20.30 0.84
N VAL A 210 2.60 -21.19 0.24
CA VAL A 210 4.01 -20.91 -0.11
C VAL A 210 4.15 -19.64 -0.97
N PHE A 211 3.19 -19.34 -1.84
CA PHE A 211 3.21 -18.13 -2.66
C PHE A 211 2.96 -16.88 -1.82
N GLY A 212 2.06 -16.95 -0.84
CA GLY A 212 1.89 -15.88 0.17
C GLY A 212 3.20 -15.58 0.91
N GLN A 213 3.92 -16.63 1.34
CA GLN A 213 5.24 -16.45 1.97
C GLN A 213 6.28 -15.85 1.01
N MET A 214 6.32 -16.27 -0.26
CA MET A 214 7.24 -15.72 -1.26
C MET A 214 6.96 -14.23 -1.54
N LEU A 215 5.69 -13.84 -1.65
CA LEU A 215 5.29 -12.45 -1.83
C LEU A 215 5.72 -11.59 -0.62
N MET A 216 5.46 -12.04 0.61
CA MET A 216 5.85 -11.32 1.82
C MET A 216 7.37 -11.26 2.01
N ARG A 217 8.10 -12.33 1.68
CA ARG A 217 9.59 -12.33 1.70
C ARG A 217 10.17 -11.35 0.68
N THR A 218 9.54 -11.21 -0.47
CA THR A 218 9.96 -10.23 -1.50
C THR A 218 9.72 -8.80 -1.03
N ALA A 219 8.56 -8.53 -0.42
CA ALA A 219 8.30 -7.24 0.19
C ALA A 219 9.29 -6.93 1.33
N ALA A 220 9.61 -7.91 2.16
CA ALA A 220 10.61 -7.79 3.21
C ALA A 220 12.01 -7.51 2.65
N ARG A 221 12.39 -8.19 1.57
CA ARG A 221 13.67 -7.98 0.87
C ARG A 221 13.80 -6.55 0.36
N ILE A 222 12.76 -6.01 -0.28
CA ILE A 222 12.71 -4.62 -0.75
C ILE A 222 12.87 -3.64 0.43
N ALA A 223 12.17 -3.89 1.54
CA ALA A 223 12.24 -3.06 2.74
C ALA A 223 13.64 -3.06 3.38
N ILE A 224 14.25 -4.25 3.56
CA ILE A 224 15.62 -4.40 4.10
C ILE A 224 16.64 -3.71 3.20
N ASN A 225 16.48 -3.84 1.89
CA ASN A 225 17.36 -3.21 0.91
C ASN A 225 17.37 -1.67 1.02
N ARG A 226 16.34 -1.03 1.59
CA ARG A 226 16.37 0.42 1.89
C ARG A 226 17.26 0.77 3.09
N THR A 227 17.40 -0.14 4.06
CA THR A 227 18.36 -0.02 5.16
C THR A 227 19.78 -0.26 4.66
N VAL A 228 20.01 -1.31 3.86
CA VAL A 228 21.29 -1.55 3.16
C VAL A 228 21.71 -0.34 2.33
N ALA A 229 20.76 0.28 1.63
CA ALA A 229 21.01 1.47 0.83
C ALA A 229 21.39 2.72 1.66
N GLY A 230 21.18 2.69 2.98
CA GLY A 230 21.46 3.80 3.89
C GLY A 230 20.37 4.87 3.95
N VAL A 231 19.18 4.64 3.39
CA VAL A 231 18.12 5.67 3.27
C VAL A 231 16.99 5.52 4.28
N HIS A 232 16.84 4.37 4.93
CA HIS A 232 15.79 4.12 5.92
C HIS A 232 16.33 3.37 7.15
N PHE A 233 15.78 3.70 8.32
CA PHE A 233 16.00 2.94 9.54
C PHE A 233 15.13 1.67 9.54
N PRO A 234 15.51 0.59 10.26
CA PRO A 234 14.66 -0.59 10.38
C PRO A 234 13.26 -0.29 10.94
N VAL A 235 13.11 0.70 11.84
CA VAL A 235 11.81 1.13 12.34
C VAL A 235 10.92 1.74 11.24
N ASP A 236 11.52 2.40 10.25
CA ASP A 236 10.77 2.94 9.10
C ASP A 236 10.17 1.81 8.27
N SER A 237 10.92 0.72 8.10
CA SER A 237 10.48 -0.49 7.38
C SER A 237 9.36 -1.21 8.12
N VAL A 238 9.40 -1.27 9.45
CA VAL A 238 8.29 -1.82 10.26
C VAL A 238 7.02 -0.98 10.11
N ALA A 239 7.13 0.35 10.24
CA ALA A 239 6.00 1.26 10.08
C ALA A 239 5.42 1.20 8.65
N GLY A 240 6.29 1.12 7.63
CA GLY A 240 5.89 0.96 6.23
C GLY A 240 5.22 -0.37 5.97
N ALA A 241 5.76 -1.49 6.46
CA ALA A 241 5.14 -2.81 6.30
C ALA A 241 3.75 -2.86 6.96
N MET A 242 3.62 -2.37 8.19
CA MET A 242 2.32 -2.26 8.89
C MET A 242 1.32 -1.43 8.08
N LEU A 243 1.73 -0.24 7.62
CA LEU A 243 0.89 0.64 6.81
C LEU A 243 0.49 -0.04 5.49
N GLY A 244 1.44 -0.66 4.78
CA GLY A 244 1.22 -1.33 3.51
C GLY A 244 0.24 -2.50 3.63
N LEU A 245 0.42 -3.36 4.64
CA LEU A 245 -0.53 -4.44 4.93
C LEU A 245 -1.93 -3.88 5.22
N THR A 246 -2.04 -2.86 6.06
CA THR A 246 -3.34 -2.26 6.42
C THR A 246 -4.03 -1.68 5.18
N LEU A 247 -3.31 -0.90 4.37
CA LEU A 247 -3.86 -0.29 3.15
C LEU A 247 -4.20 -1.32 2.08
N GLY A 248 -3.37 -2.36 1.91
CA GLY A 248 -3.62 -3.43 0.95
C GLY A 248 -4.87 -4.23 1.31
N HIS A 249 -5.04 -4.59 2.59
CA HIS A 249 -6.25 -5.26 3.07
C HIS A 249 -7.47 -4.36 2.96
N TYR A 250 -7.37 -3.12 3.41
CA TYR A 250 -8.45 -2.13 3.27
C TYR A 250 -8.89 -1.97 1.81
N PHE A 251 -7.95 -1.81 0.89
CA PHE A 251 -8.22 -1.66 -0.53
C PHE A 251 -8.86 -2.90 -1.14
N ALA A 252 -8.32 -4.10 -0.88
CA ALA A 252 -8.90 -5.35 -1.37
C ALA A 252 -10.33 -5.55 -0.86
N ARG A 253 -10.61 -5.18 0.40
CA ARG A 253 -11.96 -5.28 0.99
C ARG A 253 -12.94 -4.27 0.39
N ARG A 254 -12.49 -3.07 0.02
CA ARG A 254 -13.27 -2.10 -0.76
C ARG A 254 -13.58 -2.61 -2.16
N CYS A 255 -12.58 -3.15 -2.85
CA CYS A 255 -12.71 -3.77 -4.16
C CYS A 255 -13.66 -4.97 -4.15
N ALA A 256 -13.64 -5.78 -3.08
CA ALA A 256 -14.51 -6.94 -2.94
C ALA A 256 -15.89 -6.64 -2.30
N ALA A 257 -16.22 -5.35 -2.06
CA ALA A 257 -17.46 -4.91 -1.40
C ALA A 257 -17.77 -5.66 -0.09
N LEU A 258 -16.76 -5.81 0.78
CA LEU A 258 -16.92 -6.44 2.09
C LEU A 258 -17.32 -5.41 3.16
N ASN A 259 -18.12 -5.84 4.14
CA ASN A 259 -18.84 -4.95 5.08
C ASN A 259 -18.00 -4.30 6.19
N GLY A 260 -16.69 -4.46 6.21
CA GLY A 260 -15.83 -3.88 7.24
C GLY A 260 -14.37 -4.13 6.97
N TYR A 261 -13.47 -3.56 7.77
CA TYR A 261 -12.02 -3.77 7.74
C TYR A 261 -11.42 -3.65 9.15
N GLU A 262 -10.18 -4.07 9.34
CA GLU A 262 -9.48 -3.93 10.61
C GLU A 262 -8.59 -2.67 10.58
N ALA A 263 -8.75 -1.78 11.56
CA ALA A 263 -7.86 -0.62 11.71
C ALA A 263 -6.61 -1.01 12.51
N TRP A 264 -5.48 -0.34 12.27
CA TRP A 264 -4.21 -0.65 12.94
C TRP A 264 -3.48 0.58 13.44
N SER A 265 -2.70 0.40 14.51
CA SER A 265 -1.88 1.47 15.11
C SER A 265 -0.45 1.03 15.30
N PHE A 266 0.48 1.92 14.97
CA PHE A 266 1.91 1.78 15.24
C PHE A 266 2.37 2.84 16.26
N ASP A 267 2.98 2.39 17.36
CA ASP A 267 3.66 3.28 18.32
C ASP A 267 5.18 3.16 18.21
N GLY A 268 5.78 4.07 17.42
CA GLY A 268 7.23 4.12 17.24
C GLY A 268 8.00 4.43 18.53
N SER A 269 7.39 5.05 19.54
CA SER A 269 8.06 5.31 20.83
C SER A 269 8.24 4.05 21.67
N ALA A 270 7.45 3.00 21.39
CA ALA A 270 7.57 1.68 22.01
C ALA A 270 8.50 0.73 21.22
N TYR A 271 9.08 1.18 20.09
CA TYR A 271 9.93 0.32 19.27
C TYR A 271 11.29 0.05 19.96
N PRO A 272 11.73 -1.22 20.10
CA PRO A 272 13.01 -1.51 20.73
C PRO A 272 14.17 -0.95 19.89
N ALA A 273 14.96 -0.05 20.48
CA ALA A 273 15.95 0.74 19.73
C ALA A 273 17.08 -0.05 19.04
N LYS A 274 17.24 -1.34 19.39
CA LYS A 274 18.21 -2.26 18.78
C LYS A 274 17.54 -3.36 17.94
N ALA A 275 16.22 -3.36 17.81
CA ALA A 275 15.53 -4.32 16.98
C ALA A 275 15.72 -3.96 15.50
N ASP A 276 15.94 -5.00 14.70
CA ASP A 276 15.91 -4.94 13.26
C ASP A 276 14.49 -5.27 12.73
N PHE A 277 14.29 -5.07 11.43
CA PHE A 277 13.03 -5.33 10.75
C PHE A 277 12.72 -6.84 10.69
N ASN A 278 11.55 -7.24 11.19
CA ASN A 278 11.04 -8.59 11.08
C ASN A 278 9.55 -8.57 10.72
N TRP A 279 9.21 -8.98 9.50
CA TRP A 279 7.82 -8.95 9.03
C TRP A 279 6.92 -10.04 9.65
N HIS A 280 7.50 -11.12 10.18
CA HIS A 280 6.72 -12.21 10.79
C HIS A 280 5.98 -11.76 12.07
N THR A 281 6.32 -10.60 12.64
CA THR A 281 5.57 -10.03 13.77
C THR A 281 4.33 -9.25 13.31
N LEU A 282 4.18 -9.05 12.00
CA LEU A 282 3.16 -8.19 11.40
C LEU A 282 2.14 -8.98 10.58
N PHE A 283 2.49 -10.13 10.01
CA PHE A 283 1.59 -10.87 9.11
C PHE A 283 1.69 -12.39 9.28
N ASP A 284 0.54 -13.05 9.25
CA ASP A 284 0.42 -14.50 9.20
C ASP A 284 -0.12 -14.93 7.82
N THR A 285 0.69 -15.67 7.07
CA THR A 285 0.33 -16.17 5.73
C THR A 285 -0.67 -17.32 5.76
N THR A 286 -0.79 -18.03 6.89
CA THR A 286 -1.73 -19.14 7.07
C THR A 286 -3.16 -18.65 7.28
N LEU A 287 -3.32 -17.57 8.07
CA LEU A 287 -4.59 -16.89 8.35
C LEU A 287 -4.85 -15.68 7.44
N PRO A 288 -4.17 -15.60 6.28
CA PRO A 288 -3.80 -14.38 5.54
C PRO A 288 -4.23 -13.05 6.18
N GLN A 289 -3.69 -12.72 7.36
CA GLN A 289 -4.09 -11.52 8.09
C GLN A 289 -2.93 -10.87 8.80
N GLN A 290 -3.07 -9.56 9.01
CA GLN A 290 -2.17 -8.81 9.88
C GLN A 290 -2.35 -9.28 11.33
N ILE A 291 -1.25 -9.35 12.07
CA ILE A 291 -1.21 -9.83 13.46
C ILE A 291 -0.52 -8.81 14.37
N ALA A 292 -0.88 -8.84 15.65
CA ALA A 292 -0.31 -8.00 16.70
C ALA A 292 0.68 -8.79 17.56
N ALA A 293 1.76 -9.30 16.96
CA ALA A 293 2.76 -10.11 17.68
C ALA A 293 3.90 -9.28 18.29
N ALA A 294 3.84 -7.94 18.19
CA ALA A 294 4.81 -7.03 18.76
C ALA A 294 4.12 -5.86 19.51
N PRO A 295 4.70 -5.35 20.61
CA PRO A 295 4.03 -4.37 21.48
C PRO A 295 3.84 -2.98 20.84
N TYR A 296 4.53 -2.71 19.73
CA TYR A 296 4.48 -1.43 19.01
C TYR A 296 3.52 -1.46 17.80
N VAL A 297 2.87 -2.59 17.50
CA VAL A 297 1.79 -2.70 16.51
C VAL A 297 0.58 -3.35 17.16
N VAL A 298 -0.55 -2.66 17.15
CA VAL A 298 -1.80 -3.14 17.74
C VAL A 298 -2.97 -2.97 16.78
N SER A 299 -3.94 -3.88 16.85
CA SER A 299 -5.24 -3.66 16.22
C SER A 299 -5.95 -2.51 16.94
N ALA A 300 -6.57 -1.63 16.16
CA ALA A 300 -7.42 -0.53 16.60
C ALA A 300 -8.92 -0.88 16.47
N GLY A 301 -9.23 -2.15 16.21
CA GLY A 301 -10.57 -2.70 16.14
C GLY A 301 -11.18 -2.68 14.74
N ALA A 302 -12.16 -3.57 14.55
CA ALA A 302 -12.95 -3.68 13.34
C ALA A 302 -13.79 -2.40 13.11
N GLN A 303 -13.83 -1.96 11.86
CA GLN A 303 -14.53 -0.77 11.41
C GLN A 303 -15.53 -1.13 10.30
N PRO A 304 -16.67 -0.45 10.22
CA PRO A 304 -17.63 -0.67 9.15
C PRO A 304 -17.11 -0.17 7.81
N LEU A 305 -17.57 -0.80 6.73
CA LEU A 305 -17.31 -0.41 5.34
C LEU A 305 -18.60 -0.63 4.56
N ALA A 306 -19.53 0.31 4.69
CA ALA A 306 -20.88 0.21 4.16
C ALA A 306 -20.98 0.79 2.74
N SER A 307 -20.20 1.82 2.42
CA SER A 307 -20.16 2.35 1.05
C SER A 307 -19.39 1.44 0.11
N SER A 308 -20.10 0.87 -0.86
CA SER A 308 -19.51 0.11 -1.95
C SER A 308 -19.09 1.03 -3.11
N SER A 309 -18.27 0.51 -4.02
CA SER A 309 -17.80 1.23 -5.19
C SER A 309 -17.95 0.31 -6.40
N PRO A 310 -19.00 0.50 -7.22
CA PRO A 310 -19.25 -0.36 -8.39
C PRO A 310 -18.05 -0.40 -9.36
N ALA A 311 -17.28 0.68 -9.46
CA ALA A 311 -16.08 0.73 -10.29
C ALA A 311 -14.93 -0.13 -9.72
N LEU A 312 -14.69 -0.09 -8.40
CA LEU A 312 -13.69 -0.94 -7.77
C LEU A 312 -14.11 -2.42 -7.76
N GLU A 313 -15.40 -2.70 -7.57
CA GLU A 313 -16.00 -4.04 -7.69
C GLU A 313 -15.82 -4.62 -9.10
N TRP A 314 -16.02 -3.79 -10.12
CA TRP A 314 -15.76 -4.18 -11.50
C TRP A 314 -14.29 -4.55 -11.72
N LEU A 315 -13.36 -3.73 -11.22
CA LEU A 315 -11.92 -4.01 -11.35
C LEU A 315 -11.54 -5.32 -10.66
N TRP A 316 -12.04 -5.53 -9.42
CA TRP A 316 -11.82 -6.76 -8.67
C TRP A 316 -12.33 -7.99 -9.41
N THR A 317 -13.56 -7.92 -9.92
CA THR A 317 -14.19 -9.01 -10.66
C THR A 317 -13.44 -9.33 -11.95
N ARG A 318 -12.92 -8.31 -12.64
CA ARG A 318 -12.09 -8.50 -13.84
C ARG A 318 -10.76 -9.15 -13.50
N ALA A 319 -10.08 -8.68 -12.46
CA ALA A 319 -8.81 -9.25 -12.00
C ALA A 319 -8.99 -10.72 -11.56
N LEU A 320 -10.05 -11.06 -10.81
CA LEU A 320 -10.32 -12.45 -10.41
C LEU A 320 -10.44 -13.40 -11.61
N LYS A 321 -11.10 -12.95 -12.69
CA LYS A 321 -11.29 -13.75 -13.91
C LYS A 321 -9.99 -14.04 -14.67
N GLU A 322 -8.91 -13.30 -14.40
CA GLU A 322 -7.60 -13.57 -15.00
C GLU A 322 -6.88 -14.76 -14.36
N TRP A 323 -7.37 -15.23 -13.20
CA TRP A 323 -6.77 -16.31 -12.41
C TRP A 323 -7.65 -17.56 -12.27
N SER A 324 -8.87 -17.53 -12.83
CA SER A 324 -9.80 -18.66 -12.92
C SER A 324 -9.60 -19.46 -14.20
#